data_AF-A0AAD7E7F2-F1
#
_entry.id   AF-A0AAD7E7F2-F1
#
_cell.length_a   1.000
_cell.length_b   1.000
_cell.length_c   1.000
_cell.angle_alpha   90.00
_cell.angle_beta   90.00
_cell.angle_gamma   90.00
#
_symmetry.space_group_name_H-M   'P 1'
#
loop_
_entity.id
_entity.type
_entity.pdbx_description
1 polymer ?
#
loop_
_entity_poly.entity_id
_entity_poly.type
_entity_poly.pdbx_seq_one_letter_code
_entity_poly.pdbx_strand_id
1 'polypeptide(L)'
;MKEQPHVTTTLAFLLLACSLFACCLLARHSHTPPTTMESHLGFFQLEMTSSGSTSGSPFSPASSNFSTSPLTSGLSSTSPFCMFAAPGSFDADSHSNDFQLGWDTVHDLEAWITNEQLTKYFELCLVQTITGLPHYEKKLRYICPRHGTGGTKDYIKQFPECEHKIPGKHTSCKCLLVIKHYPDTPRILGKYHNAHNHPLSWVNLPFTWIPKATWELIAGHLRDRMSVWKCPSARSLQLLQSGVAHGLLLGR
;
A
#
# COMPACT_ATOMS: atom_id res chain seq x y z
N MET A 1 7.02 -41.36 -53.02
CA MET A 1 7.39 -39.98 -52.62
C MET A 1 6.33 -39.46 -51.68
N LYS A 2 6.65 -39.32 -50.39
CA LYS A 2 5.75 -38.80 -49.34
C LYS A 2 6.48 -37.62 -48.70
N GLU A 3 6.07 -36.40 -49.04
CA GLU A 3 6.56 -35.19 -48.39
C GLU A 3 5.94 -35.03 -46.99
N GLN A 4 6.75 -34.58 -46.04
CA GLN A 4 6.41 -34.40 -44.63
C GLN A 4 6.25 -32.88 -44.33
N PRO A 5 5.05 -32.39 -43.95
CA PRO A 5 4.79 -30.95 -43.80
C PRO A 5 5.01 -30.37 -42.40
N HIS A 6 5.70 -31.05 -41.48
CA HIS A 6 5.70 -30.66 -40.06
C HIS A 6 6.80 -29.68 -39.60
N VAL A 7 7.75 -29.29 -40.46
CA VAL A 7 8.90 -28.47 -40.03
C VAL A 7 8.65 -26.96 -40.20
N THR A 8 7.80 -26.54 -41.13
CA THR A 8 7.57 -25.12 -41.45
C THR A 8 6.70 -24.39 -40.42
N THR A 9 5.80 -25.09 -39.73
CA THR A 9 4.88 -24.44 -38.78
C THR A 9 5.59 -23.97 -37.51
N THR A 10 6.59 -24.71 -37.03
CA THR A 10 7.30 -24.41 -35.77
C THR A 10 8.19 -23.16 -35.87
N LEU A 11 8.78 -22.93 -37.05
CA LEU A 11 9.60 -21.75 -37.33
C LEU A 11 8.76 -20.46 -37.39
N ALA A 12 7.53 -20.54 -37.90
CA ALA A 12 6.63 -19.39 -37.93
C ALA A 12 6.21 -18.93 -36.51
N PHE A 13 5.97 -19.87 -35.59
CA PHE A 13 5.64 -19.53 -34.20
C PHE A 13 6.82 -18.91 -33.44
N LEU A 14 8.05 -19.36 -33.68
CA LEU A 14 9.24 -18.77 -33.06
C LEU A 14 9.52 -17.34 -33.55
N LEU A 15 9.30 -17.08 -34.84
CA LEU A 15 9.47 -15.73 -35.40
C LEU A 15 8.40 -14.75 -34.90
N LEU A 16 7.15 -15.20 -34.70
CA LEU A 16 6.10 -14.38 -34.10
C LEU A 16 6.36 -14.09 -32.62
N ALA A 17 6.89 -15.06 -31.87
CA ALA A 17 7.24 -14.86 -30.46
C ALA A 17 8.42 -13.88 -30.29
N CYS A 18 9.41 -13.94 -31.19
CA CYS A 18 10.54 -13.00 -31.18
C CYS A 18 10.14 -11.57 -31.52
N SER A 19 9.18 -11.35 -32.44
CA SER A 19 8.75 -9.99 -32.79
C SER A 19 7.95 -9.31 -31.67
N LEU A 20 7.12 -10.07 -30.95
CA LEU A 20 6.39 -9.55 -29.79
C LEU A 20 7.34 -9.17 -28.64
N PHE A 21 8.40 -9.95 -28.40
CA PHE A 21 9.39 -9.63 -27.38
C PHE A 21 10.21 -8.37 -27.72
N ALA A 22 10.55 -8.16 -29.00
CA ALA A 22 11.26 -6.97 -29.46
C ALA A 22 10.40 -5.69 -29.34
N CYS A 23 9.09 -5.77 -29.63
CA CYS A 23 8.18 -4.64 -29.45
C CYS A 23 8.03 -4.23 -27.97
N CYS A 24 8.01 -5.18 -27.02
CA CYS A 24 7.94 -4.86 -25.59
C CYS A 24 9.23 -4.21 -25.06
N LEU A 25 10.39 -4.55 -25.62
CA LEU A 25 11.67 -3.94 -25.23
C LEU A 25 11.84 -2.51 -25.78
N LEU A 26 11.32 -2.23 -26.98
CA LEU A 26 11.36 -0.88 -27.54
C LEU A 26 10.39 0.08 -26.85
N ALA A 27 9.24 -0.40 -26.34
CA ALA A 27 8.29 0.41 -25.57
C ALA A 27 8.82 0.85 -24.19
N ARG A 28 9.88 0.22 -23.66
CA ARG A 28 10.51 0.61 -22.39
C ARG A 28 11.56 1.71 -22.51
N HIS A 29 11.99 2.07 -23.72
CA HIS A 29 13.09 3.02 -23.94
C HIS A 29 12.68 4.44 -24.31
N SER A 30 11.38 4.75 -24.42
CA SER A 30 10.89 6.08 -24.83
C SER A 30 10.40 6.99 -23.69
N HIS A 31 10.58 6.61 -22.42
CA HIS A 31 10.36 7.55 -21.31
C HIS A 31 11.67 8.28 -20.97
N THR A 32 11.94 9.35 -21.70
CA THR A 32 12.81 10.43 -21.20
C THR A 32 12.08 11.12 -20.05
N PRO A 33 12.66 11.20 -18.84
CA PRO A 33 12.05 11.96 -17.75
C PRO A 33 12.01 13.45 -18.11
N PRO A 34 10.95 14.19 -17.73
CA PRO A 34 10.94 15.63 -17.89
C PRO A 34 12.06 16.23 -17.03
N THR A 35 12.92 17.01 -17.68
CA THR A 35 13.91 17.87 -17.06
C THR A 35 13.18 18.97 -16.29
N THR A 36 12.85 18.70 -15.03
CA THR A 36 12.37 19.73 -14.12
C THR A 36 13.56 20.35 -13.42
N MET A 37 13.63 21.67 -13.53
CA MET A 37 14.70 22.54 -13.12
C MET A 37 15.06 22.42 -11.63
N GLU A 38 16.34 22.64 -11.37
CA GLU A 38 16.91 22.99 -10.08
C GLU A 38 16.03 23.97 -9.30
N SER A 39 15.71 23.62 -8.06
CA SER A 39 15.52 24.61 -7.01
C SER A 39 15.94 24.03 -5.67
N HIS A 40 17.08 24.53 -5.20
CA HIS A 40 17.40 24.81 -3.81
C HIS A 40 17.44 23.63 -2.83
N LEU A 41 18.67 23.18 -2.54
CA LEU A 41 19.02 22.44 -1.32
C LEU A 41 18.76 23.33 -0.10
N GLY A 42 17.59 23.15 0.52
CA GLY A 42 17.28 23.62 1.86
C GLY A 42 17.79 22.62 2.89
N PHE A 43 18.89 22.97 3.54
CA PHE A 43 19.49 22.33 4.71
C PHE A 43 18.46 22.34 5.86
N PHE A 44 17.80 21.21 6.17
CA PHE A 44 16.91 21.12 7.33
C PHE A 44 17.70 20.66 8.56
N GLN A 45 17.95 21.63 9.44
CA GLN A 45 18.53 21.46 10.76
C GLN A 45 17.45 20.91 11.71
N LEU A 46 17.69 19.71 12.26
CA LEU A 46 16.89 19.12 13.33
C LEU A 46 17.20 19.87 14.64
N GLU A 47 16.38 20.86 14.98
CA GLU A 47 16.33 21.38 16.35
C GLU A 47 15.46 20.46 17.21
N MET A 48 16.08 19.91 18.25
CA MET A 48 15.38 19.34 19.39
C MET A 48 14.95 20.49 20.31
N THR A 49 13.64 20.66 20.51
CA THR A 49 13.12 21.47 21.62
C THR A 49 12.34 20.58 22.59
N SER A 50 12.85 20.54 23.80
CA SER A 50 12.26 19.90 24.97
C SER A 50 11.13 20.74 25.59
N SER A 51 10.31 20.03 26.37
CA SER A 51 9.60 20.48 27.60
C SER A 51 8.51 21.55 27.51
N GLY A 52 7.35 21.21 28.07
CA GLY A 52 6.29 22.17 28.39
C GLY A 52 5.07 21.52 29.05
N SER A 53 5.18 21.24 30.35
CA SER A 53 4.09 20.84 31.24
C SER A 53 3.18 22.04 31.57
N THR A 54 1.85 21.90 31.52
CA THR A 54 0.85 22.73 32.24
C THR A 54 -0.53 22.09 32.04
N SER A 55 -1.06 21.38 33.04
CA SER A 55 -1.99 21.85 34.08
C SER A 55 -3.43 22.12 33.59
N GLY A 56 -4.33 21.21 34.00
CA GLY A 56 -5.69 21.42 34.48
C GLY A 56 -6.63 22.47 33.86
N SER A 57 -7.83 22.01 33.48
CA SER A 57 -9.07 22.73 33.79
C SER A 57 -10.28 21.78 33.90
N PRO A 58 -11.12 21.93 34.95
CA PRO A 58 -12.42 21.26 35.11
C PRO A 58 -13.59 22.14 34.62
N PHE A 59 -14.83 21.68 34.86
CA PHE A 59 -16.16 22.28 34.56
C PHE A 59 -16.71 21.99 33.15
N SER A 60 -17.97 21.64 32.91
CA SER A 60 -19.15 21.23 33.69
C SER A 60 -20.24 20.79 32.68
N PRO A 61 -21.31 20.08 33.10
CA PRO A 61 -22.33 19.55 32.21
C PRO A 61 -23.46 20.56 31.94
N ALA A 62 -23.96 20.61 30.70
CA ALA A 62 -25.17 21.33 30.36
C ALA A 62 -26.24 20.36 29.83
N SER A 63 -27.20 20.07 30.70
CA SER A 63 -28.49 19.47 30.38
C SER A 63 -29.30 20.45 29.55
N SER A 64 -29.85 20.02 28.42
CA SER A 64 -30.84 20.79 27.66
C SER A 64 -32.14 20.00 27.55
N ASN A 65 -33.22 20.72 27.85
CA ASN A 65 -34.56 20.22 28.08
C ASN A 65 -35.22 19.75 26.78
N PHE A 66 -35.81 18.56 26.83
CA PHE A 66 -36.78 18.08 25.84
C PHE A 66 -38.10 18.83 26.03
N SER A 67 -38.41 19.76 25.13
CA SER A 67 -39.75 20.33 24.99
C SER A 67 -40.58 19.44 24.06
N THR A 68 -41.47 18.66 24.66
CA THR A 68 -42.56 17.95 23.99
C THR A 68 -43.62 18.98 23.58
N SER A 69 -44.04 19.00 22.33
CA SER A 69 -45.25 19.70 21.88
C SER A 69 -46.11 18.77 21.02
N PRO A 70 -47.44 18.95 21.05
CA PRO A 70 -48.38 17.90 20.70
C PRO A 70 -48.77 17.91 19.21
N LEU A 71 -49.23 16.73 18.81
CA LEU A 71 -49.79 16.35 17.52
C LEU A 71 -50.82 17.37 17.00
N THR A 72 -50.59 17.85 15.78
CA THR A 72 -51.63 18.51 14.97
C THR A 72 -51.84 17.68 13.71
N SER A 73 -52.97 16.98 13.69
CA SER A 73 -53.48 16.24 12.53
C SER A 73 -53.98 17.23 11.48
N GLY A 74 -53.32 17.30 10.33
CA GLY A 74 -53.69 18.16 9.21
C GLY A 74 -53.41 17.46 7.89
N LEU A 75 -54.49 17.06 7.21
CA LEU A 75 -54.53 16.38 5.92
C LEU A 75 -54.03 17.27 4.76
N SER A 76 -53.43 16.60 3.78
CA SER A 76 -53.47 16.93 2.34
C SER A 76 -52.81 18.23 1.89
N SER A 77 -51.49 18.23 1.94
CA SER A 77 -50.68 19.01 0.99
C SER A 77 -49.84 18.03 0.19
N THR A 78 -50.20 17.84 -1.09
CA THR A 78 -49.37 17.19 -2.11
C THR A 78 -48.19 18.11 -2.39
N SER A 79 -47.33 18.27 -1.38
CA SER A 79 -45.98 18.76 -1.55
C SER A 79 -45.32 17.84 -2.57
N PRO A 80 -44.55 18.36 -3.55
CA PRO A 80 -43.68 17.52 -4.35
C PRO A 80 -42.71 16.91 -3.35
N PHE A 81 -43.04 15.69 -2.91
CA PHE A 81 -42.21 14.88 -2.04
C PHE A 81 -40.87 14.81 -2.75
N CYS A 82 -39.93 15.60 -2.25
CA CYS A 82 -38.53 15.45 -2.58
C CYS A 82 -38.26 14.00 -2.19
N MET A 83 -38.19 13.12 -3.19
CA MET A 83 -37.86 11.72 -3.00
C MET A 83 -36.42 11.70 -2.51
N PHE A 84 -36.23 11.99 -1.22
CA PHE A 84 -34.94 11.87 -0.58
C PHE A 84 -34.59 10.40 -0.67
N ALA A 85 -33.63 10.09 -1.54
CA ALA A 85 -33.14 8.76 -1.74
C ALA A 85 -32.82 8.12 -0.39
N ALA A 86 -33.20 6.85 -0.21
CA ALA A 86 -33.00 6.15 1.05
C ALA A 86 -31.52 6.22 1.47
N PRO A 87 -31.19 6.55 2.73
CA PRO A 87 -29.81 6.67 3.16
C PRO A 87 -28.98 5.42 2.83
N GLY A 88 -27.85 5.60 2.15
CA GLY A 88 -26.97 4.51 1.73
C GLY A 88 -27.38 3.79 0.45
N SER A 89 -28.44 4.24 -0.23
CA SER A 89 -28.70 3.90 -1.65
C SER A 89 -27.66 4.54 -2.57
N PHE A 90 -27.55 4.01 -3.78
CA PHE A 90 -26.64 4.55 -4.81
C PHE A 90 -26.93 6.03 -5.05
N ASP A 91 -28.19 6.41 -5.26
CA ASP A 91 -28.57 7.80 -5.50
C ASP A 91 -28.25 8.70 -4.32
N ALA A 92 -28.50 8.25 -3.07
CA ALA A 92 -28.16 9.04 -1.89
C ALA A 92 -26.64 9.27 -1.79
N ASP A 93 -25.85 8.22 -1.99
CA ASP A 93 -24.39 8.29 -1.89
C ASP A 93 -23.76 9.06 -3.08
N SER A 94 -24.32 8.94 -4.30
CA SER A 94 -23.82 9.62 -5.50
C SER A 94 -24.04 11.13 -5.47
N HIS A 95 -25.13 11.57 -4.84
CA HIS A 95 -25.41 13.00 -4.63
C HIS A 95 -24.75 13.54 -3.35
N SER A 96 -24.23 12.66 -2.49
CA SER A 96 -23.48 13.06 -1.31
C SER A 96 -22.06 13.52 -1.68
N ASN A 97 -21.54 14.53 -0.98
CA ASN A 97 -20.13 14.94 -1.12
C ASN A 97 -19.14 14.00 -0.40
N ASP A 98 -19.65 12.91 0.18
CA ASP A 98 -18.87 11.94 0.95
C ASP A 98 -18.15 10.92 0.06
N PHE A 99 -18.73 10.56 -1.09
CA PHE A 99 -18.20 9.55 -2.02
C PHE A 99 -17.69 10.21 -3.30
N GLN A 100 -16.51 10.81 -3.19
CA GLN A 100 -15.89 11.61 -4.26
C GLN A 100 -15.34 10.77 -5.42
N LEU A 101 -15.14 9.46 -5.21
CA LEU A 101 -14.59 8.55 -6.21
C LEU A 101 -15.68 7.65 -6.77
N GLY A 102 -15.59 7.36 -8.06
CA GLY A 102 -16.43 6.39 -8.73
C GLY A 102 -15.70 5.69 -9.86
N TRP A 103 -16.04 4.41 -10.08
CA TRP A 103 -15.45 3.56 -11.11
C TRP A 103 -16.54 2.78 -11.82
N ASP A 104 -16.43 2.62 -13.14
CA ASP A 104 -17.44 1.91 -13.93
C ASP A 104 -17.30 0.39 -13.80
N THR A 105 -16.08 -0.10 -13.58
CA THR A 105 -15.79 -1.53 -13.43
C THR A 105 -14.89 -1.82 -12.23
N VAL A 106 -14.89 -3.08 -11.76
CA VAL A 106 -13.95 -3.57 -10.74
C VAL A 106 -12.50 -3.43 -11.21
N HIS A 107 -12.25 -3.63 -12.50
CA HIS A 107 -10.93 -3.49 -13.09
C HIS A 107 -10.39 -2.05 -12.97
N ASP A 108 -11.23 -1.05 -13.20
CA ASP A 108 -10.82 0.36 -13.06
C ASP A 108 -10.52 0.72 -11.60
N LEU A 109 -11.27 0.14 -10.66
CA LEU A 109 -10.99 0.25 -9.23
C LEU A 109 -9.61 -0.37 -8.88
N GLU A 110 -9.33 -1.58 -9.36
CA GLU A 110 -8.06 -2.27 -9.11
C GLU A 110 -6.87 -1.53 -9.72
N ALA A 111 -7.04 -1.02 -10.94
CA ALA A 111 -6.04 -0.18 -11.60
C ALA A 111 -5.77 1.10 -10.80
N TRP A 112 -6.83 1.75 -10.29
CA TRP A 112 -6.69 2.93 -9.45
C TRP A 112 -5.98 2.61 -8.13
N ILE A 113 -6.37 1.55 -7.42
CA ILE A 113 -5.72 1.12 -6.17
C ILE A 113 -4.23 0.86 -6.42
N THR A 114 -3.90 0.14 -7.49
CA THR A 114 -2.52 -0.18 -7.88
C THR A 114 -1.71 1.09 -8.15
N ASN A 115 -2.25 2.00 -8.96
CA ASN A 115 -1.58 3.27 -9.26
C ASN A 115 -1.36 4.12 -8.00
N GLU A 116 -2.35 4.16 -7.11
CA GLU A 116 -2.29 4.92 -5.87
C GLU A 116 -1.20 4.39 -4.93
N GLN A 117 -1.13 3.06 -4.76
CA GLN A 117 -0.11 2.38 -3.97
C GLN A 117 1.30 2.60 -4.53
N LEU A 118 1.45 2.51 -5.86
CA LEU A 118 2.73 2.73 -6.54
C LEU A 118 3.21 4.18 -6.42
N THR A 119 2.32 5.14 -6.66
CA THR A 119 2.66 6.57 -6.66
C THR A 119 3.07 7.06 -5.28
N LYS A 120 2.43 6.53 -4.23
CA LYS A 120 2.60 7.00 -2.85
C LYS A 120 3.39 6.02 -1.96
N TYR A 121 3.98 4.97 -2.53
CA TYR A 121 4.79 3.96 -1.84
C TYR A 121 4.20 3.44 -0.52
N PHE A 122 2.92 3.11 -0.54
CA PHE A 122 2.24 2.46 0.58
C PHE A 122 1.25 1.42 0.08
N GLU A 123 0.65 0.70 1.02
CA GLU A 123 -0.33 -0.32 0.70
C GLU A 123 -1.68 -0.06 1.36
N LEU A 124 -2.73 -0.45 0.64
CA LEU A 124 -4.08 -0.51 1.14
C LEU A 124 -4.41 -1.97 1.48
N CYS A 125 -4.57 -2.28 2.76
CA CYS A 125 -4.93 -3.62 3.22
C CYS A 125 -6.44 -3.70 3.44
N LEU A 126 -7.09 -4.69 2.80
CA LEU A 126 -8.49 -5.00 3.06
C LEU A 126 -8.63 -5.55 4.49
N VAL A 127 -9.42 -4.89 5.33
CA VAL A 127 -9.63 -5.30 6.73
C VAL A 127 -11.05 -5.69 7.06
N GLN A 128 -12.02 -5.24 6.26
CA GLN A 128 -13.41 -5.58 6.48
C GLN A 128 -14.12 -5.73 5.15
N THR A 129 -14.89 -6.81 5.03
CA THR A 129 -15.87 -7.02 3.98
C THR A 129 -17.22 -7.22 4.65
N ILE A 130 -18.18 -6.37 4.34
CA ILE A 130 -19.55 -6.49 4.82
C ILE A 130 -20.43 -6.78 3.61
N THR A 131 -21.30 -7.78 3.71
CA THR A 131 -22.22 -8.19 2.64
C THR A 131 -23.65 -8.26 3.16
N GLY A 132 -24.62 -8.32 2.26
CA GLY A 132 -26.03 -8.54 2.62
C GLY A 132 -26.71 -7.36 3.31
N LEU A 133 -26.30 -6.12 2.97
CA LEU A 133 -26.94 -4.92 3.49
C LEU A 133 -28.06 -4.46 2.56
N PRO A 134 -29.11 -3.79 3.08
CA PRO A 134 -30.33 -3.51 2.30
C PRO A 134 -30.11 -2.68 1.02
N HIS A 135 -29.06 -1.85 0.99
CA HIS A 135 -28.85 -0.87 -0.08
C HIS A 135 -27.57 -1.11 -0.90
N TYR A 136 -26.71 -2.03 -0.47
CA TYR A 136 -25.48 -2.36 -1.18
C TYR A 136 -25.11 -3.82 -0.95
N GLU A 137 -24.69 -4.48 -2.03
CA GLU A 137 -24.32 -5.90 -2.05
C GLU A 137 -23.08 -6.13 -1.19
N LYS A 138 -22.08 -5.27 -1.34
CA LYS A 138 -20.76 -5.42 -0.73
C LYS A 138 -20.17 -4.07 -0.34
N LYS A 139 -19.63 -3.99 0.87
CA LYS A 139 -18.82 -2.87 1.34
C LYS A 139 -17.45 -3.36 1.75
N LEU A 140 -16.42 -2.75 1.17
CA LEU A 140 -15.02 -3.05 1.44
C LEU A 140 -14.41 -1.90 2.22
N ARG A 141 -13.61 -2.23 3.23
CA ARG A 141 -12.85 -1.26 4.02
C ARG A 141 -11.37 -1.60 3.92
N TYR A 142 -10.61 -0.70 3.31
CA TYR A 142 -9.16 -0.76 3.21
C TYR A 142 -8.54 0.27 4.14
N ILE A 143 -7.43 -0.10 4.79
CA ILE A 143 -6.66 0.80 5.64
C ILE A 143 -5.17 0.69 5.35
N CYS A 144 -4.41 1.69 5.79
CA CYS A 144 -2.96 1.57 5.82
C CYS A 144 -2.52 0.48 6.83
N PRO A 145 -1.53 -0.38 6.51
CA PRO A 145 -1.01 -1.39 7.43
C PRO A 145 -0.45 -0.80 8.74
N ARG A 146 -0.10 0.49 8.76
CA ARG A 146 0.35 1.20 9.97
C ARG A 146 -0.78 1.68 10.88
N HIS A 147 -2.04 1.48 10.49
CA HIS A 147 -3.16 1.74 11.39
C HIS A 147 -3.05 0.90 12.68
N GLY A 148 -2.57 -0.35 12.54
CA GLY A 148 -2.50 -1.31 13.63
C GLY A 148 -3.85 -2.00 13.82
N THR A 149 -3.93 -3.28 13.47
CA THR A 149 -5.09 -4.15 13.76
C THR A 149 -4.80 -5.15 14.88
N GLY A 150 -3.55 -5.21 15.34
CA GLY A 150 -3.13 -6.08 16.42
C GLY A 150 -3.72 -5.60 17.75
N GLY A 151 -4.46 -6.47 18.43
CA GLY A 151 -4.93 -6.20 19.78
C GLY A 151 -3.77 -5.90 20.73
N THR A 152 -4.03 -5.05 21.72
CA THR A 152 -3.12 -4.80 22.85
C THR A 152 -2.98 -6.12 23.61
N LYS A 153 -1.91 -6.86 23.35
CA LYS A 153 -1.49 -7.93 24.26
C LYS A 153 -0.59 -7.30 25.30
N ASP A 154 -0.82 -7.65 26.56
CA ASP A 154 0.05 -7.28 27.67
C ASP A 154 1.38 -8.01 27.51
N TYR A 155 2.27 -7.43 26.71
CA TYR A 155 3.61 -7.94 26.52
C TYR A 155 4.51 -7.44 27.65
N ILE A 156 4.90 -8.36 28.54
CA ILE A 156 5.90 -8.09 29.55
C ILE A 156 7.27 -8.32 28.90
N LYS A 157 8.04 -7.25 28.76
CA LYS A 157 9.39 -7.30 28.19
C LYS A 157 10.31 -8.06 29.15
N GLN A 158 10.92 -9.15 28.67
CA GLN A 158 11.84 -9.95 29.48
C GLN A 158 13.10 -9.19 29.90
N PHE A 159 13.58 -8.27 29.05
CA PHE A 159 14.79 -7.46 29.27
C PHE A 159 14.46 -5.97 29.14
N PRO A 160 14.01 -5.30 30.22
CA PRO A 160 13.57 -3.90 30.17
C PRO A 160 14.64 -2.94 29.62
N GLU A 161 15.91 -3.23 29.85
CA GLU A 161 17.07 -2.45 29.40
C GLU A 161 17.32 -2.48 27.88
N CYS A 162 16.80 -3.49 27.16
CA CYS A 162 17.06 -3.63 25.73
C CYS A 162 16.14 -2.74 24.87
N GLU A 163 16.57 -1.53 24.50
CA GLU A 163 15.80 -0.70 23.58
C GLU A 163 15.64 -1.34 22.20
N HIS A 164 14.44 -1.28 21.62
CA HIS A 164 14.20 -1.78 20.28
C HIS A 164 14.85 -0.84 19.27
N LYS A 165 15.77 -1.36 18.45
CA LYS A 165 16.40 -0.61 17.36
C LYS A 165 15.43 -0.22 16.25
N ILE A 166 14.28 -0.90 16.16
CA ILE A 166 13.30 -0.71 15.09
C ILE A 166 12.09 0.01 15.70
N PRO A 167 11.67 1.17 15.15
CA PRO A 167 10.47 1.83 15.60
C PRO A 167 9.26 0.93 15.41
N GLY A 168 8.25 1.10 16.28
CA GLY A 168 7.02 0.34 16.18
C GLY A 168 6.40 0.45 14.78
N LYS A 169 5.87 -0.68 14.27
CA LYS A 169 5.19 -0.71 12.96
C LYS A 169 3.94 0.17 12.94
N HIS A 170 3.24 0.30 14.07
CA HIS A 170 1.94 0.95 14.18
C HIS A 170 2.10 2.43 14.52
N THR A 171 1.43 3.30 13.76
CA THR A 171 1.44 4.75 13.97
C THR A 171 0.05 5.33 14.19
N SER A 172 -1.03 4.53 14.21
CA SER A 172 -2.43 5.00 14.21
C SER A 172 -2.81 5.82 12.97
N CYS A 173 -2.27 5.43 11.81
CA CYS A 173 -2.53 6.09 10.53
C CYS A 173 -4.05 6.20 10.22
N LYS A 174 -4.51 7.38 9.79
CA LYS A 174 -5.92 7.66 9.49
C LYS A 174 -6.34 7.30 8.06
N CYS A 175 -5.38 6.88 7.21
CA CYS A 175 -5.65 6.54 5.83
C CYS A 175 -6.66 5.39 5.72
N LEU A 176 -7.73 5.66 4.96
CA LEU A 176 -8.91 4.83 4.86
C LEU A 176 -9.49 4.95 3.46
N LEU A 177 -9.82 3.81 2.86
CA LEU A 177 -10.62 3.72 1.64
C LEU A 177 -11.84 2.85 1.92
N VAL A 178 -13.03 3.38 1.68
CA VAL A 178 -14.30 2.66 1.78
C VAL A 178 -14.91 2.57 0.40
N ILE A 179 -15.21 1.36 -0.04
CA ILE A 179 -15.81 1.07 -1.35
C ILE A 179 -17.17 0.41 -1.12
N LYS A 180 -18.16 0.81 -1.92
CA LYS A 180 -19.51 0.21 -1.93
C LYS A 180 -19.86 -0.28 -3.34
N HIS A 181 -20.35 -1.51 -3.40
CA HIS A 181 -20.96 -2.13 -4.58
C HIS A 181 -22.47 -2.16 -4.38
N TYR A 182 -23.22 -1.60 -5.32
CA TYR A 182 -24.68 -1.48 -5.23
C TYR A 182 -25.35 -2.56 -6.07
N PRO A 183 -26.55 -3.03 -5.69
CA PRO A 183 -27.35 -3.85 -6.57
C PRO A 183 -27.70 -3.06 -7.84
N ASP A 184 -27.88 -3.79 -8.95
CA ASP A 184 -28.40 -3.28 -10.22
C ASP A 184 -27.58 -2.18 -10.91
N THR A 185 -26.41 -1.84 -10.36
CA THR A 185 -25.53 -0.80 -10.91
C THR A 185 -24.09 -1.32 -10.99
N PRO A 186 -23.48 -1.32 -12.19
CA PRO A 186 -22.08 -1.74 -12.33
C PRO A 186 -21.10 -0.75 -11.69
N ARG A 187 -21.54 0.51 -11.55
CA ARG A 187 -20.76 1.61 -11.00
C ARG A 187 -20.51 1.42 -9.50
N ILE A 188 -19.24 1.56 -9.14
CA ILE A 188 -18.71 1.42 -7.79
C ILE A 188 -18.46 2.82 -7.25
N LEU A 189 -18.84 3.09 -6.00
CA LEU A 189 -18.53 4.37 -5.33
C LEU A 189 -17.52 4.19 -4.21
N GLY A 190 -16.67 5.19 -4.03
CA GLY A 190 -15.58 5.18 -3.07
C GLY A 190 -15.44 6.48 -2.28
N LYS A 191 -15.12 6.33 -0.99
CA LYS A 191 -14.68 7.41 -0.11
C LYS A 191 -13.24 7.16 0.27
N TYR A 192 -12.35 8.08 -0.07
CA TYR A 192 -10.92 7.97 0.20
C TYR A 192 -10.43 9.12 1.07
N HIS A 193 -9.81 8.77 2.21
CA HIS A 193 -9.21 9.72 3.13
C HIS A 193 -7.69 9.56 3.11
N ASN A 194 -7.02 10.43 2.36
CA ASN A 194 -5.56 10.41 2.15
C ASN A 194 -4.79 11.15 3.28
N ALA A 195 -5.05 10.80 4.54
CA ALA A 195 -4.34 11.39 5.67
C ALA A 195 -3.40 10.37 6.32
N HIS A 196 -2.09 10.59 6.16
CA HIS A 196 -1.04 9.79 6.78
C HIS A 196 -0.34 10.59 7.87
N ASN A 197 0.02 9.91 8.96
CA ASN A 197 0.82 10.47 10.05
C ASN A 197 2.24 9.87 10.11
N HIS A 198 2.67 9.31 8.99
CA HIS A 198 3.98 8.71 8.80
C HIS A 198 4.46 9.04 7.38
N PRO A 199 5.78 9.03 7.13
CA PRO A 199 6.31 9.24 5.79
C PRO A 199 5.83 8.13 4.84
N LEU A 200 5.50 8.55 3.62
CA LEU A 200 5.06 7.72 2.49
C LEU A 200 6.20 7.44 1.50
N SER A 201 7.46 7.67 1.88
CA SER A 201 8.60 7.49 0.97
C SER A 201 9.18 6.08 1.08
N TRP A 202 10.39 5.87 0.53
CA TRP A 202 11.21 4.66 0.70
C TRP A 202 11.38 4.23 2.18
N VAL A 203 11.24 5.16 3.13
CA VAL A 203 11.24 4.89 4.57
C VAL A 203 10.07 3.97 4.99
N ASN A 204 9.01 3.91 4.19
CA ASN A 204 7.85 3.05 4.43
C ASN A 204 8.02 1.62 3.92
N LEU A 205 8.95 1.36 2.99
CA LEU A 205 9.17 0.04 2.37
C LEU A 205 9.41 -1.10 3.37
N PRO A 206 10.12 -0.92 4.50
CA PRO A 206 10.27 -2.00 5.48
C PRO A 206 8.95 -2.44 6.14
N PHE A 207 7.88 -1.65 5.97
CA PHE A 207 6.60 -1.83 6.63
C PHE A 207 5.48 -2.23 5.66
N THR A 208 5.76 -2.23 4.36
CA THR A 208 4.89 -2.76 3.32
C THR A 208 4.92 -4.29 3.31
N TRP A 209 3.82 -4.91 2.93
CA TRP A 209 3.66 -6.35 2.85
C TRP A 209 4.35 -6.89 1.60
N ILE A 210 5.45 -7.61 1.78
CA ILE A 210 6.06 -8.36 0.69
C ILE A 210 5.25 -9.66 0.50
N PRO A 211 4.71 -9.94 -0.71
CA PRO A 211 4.00 -11.18 -0.98
C PRO A 211 4.84 -12.42 -0.65
N LYS A 212 4.21 -13.50 -0.19
CA LYS A 212 4.93 -14.73 0.19
C LYS A 212 5.77 -15.29 -0.96
N ALA A 213 5.24 -15.28 -2.18
CA ALA A 213 5.97 -15.70 -3.38
C ALA A 213 7.25 -14.85 -3.59
N THR A 214 7.16 -13.52 -3.40
CA THR A 214 8.32 -12.62 -3.47
C THR A 214 9.33 -12.94 -2.36
N TRP A 215 8.87 -13.22 -1.14
CA TRP A 215 9.74 -13.71 -0.06
C TRP A 215 10.45 -15.01 -0.41
N GLU A 216 9.75 -15.98 -1.00
CA GLU A 216 10.31 -17.27 -1.41
C GLU A 216 11.37 -17.09 -2.52
N LEU A 217 11.14 -16.17 -3.46
CA LEU A 217 12.11 -15.78 -4.48
C LEU A 217 13.35 -15.13 -3.89
N ILE A 218 13.18 -14.14 -2.99
CA ILE A 218 14.30 -13.49 -2.28
C ILE A 218 15.09 -14.53 -1.49
N ALA A 219 14.40 -15.40 -0.75
CA ALA A 219 15.04 -16.45 0.03
C ALA A 219 15.78 -17.47 -0.87
N GLY A 220 15.23 -17.80 -2.04
CA GLY A 220 15.89 -18.62 -3.06
C GLY A 220 17.20 -17.98 -3.52
N HIS A 221 17.15 -16.72 -3.96
CA HIS A 221 18.35 -15.99 -4.38
C HIS A 221 19.41 -15.88 -3.27
N LEU A 222 19.00 -15.70 -2.02
CA LEU A 222 19.92 -15.67 -0.88
C LEU A 222 20.58 -17.03 -0.65
N ARG A 223 19.83 -18.14 -0.74
CA ARG A 223 20.40 -19.50 -0.64
C ARG A 223 21.39 -19.78 -1.76
N ASP A 224 21.05 -19.40 -2.99
CA ASP A 224 21.89 -19.64 -4.17
C ASP A 224 23.20 -18.84 -4.10
N ARG A 225 23.14 -17.55 -3.73
CA ARG A 225 24.34 -16.71 -3.63
C ARG A 225 25.23 -17.09 -2.44
N MET A 226 24.66 -17.56 -1.34
CA MET A 226 25.45 -18.06 -0.21
C MET A 226 26.13 -19.40 -0.51
N SER A 227 25.63 -20.20 -1.46
CA SER A 227 26.31 -21.44 -1.88
C SER A 227 27.62 -21.20 -2.65
N VAL A 228 27.75 -20.03 -3.29
CA VAL A 228 28.98 -19.59 -3.99
C VAL A 228 30.02 -19.07 -3.01
N TRP A 229 29.58 -18.55 -1.86
CA TRP A 229 30.45 -18.27 -0.71
C TRP A 229 30.74 -19.58 0.04
N LYS A 230 31.43 -20.51 -0.62
CA LYS A 230 32.23 -21.49 0.13
C LYS A 230 33.23 -20.68 0.94
N CYS A 231 32.97 -20.55 2.23
CA CYS A 231 33.95 -20.05 3.19
C CYS A 231 35.25 -20.78 2.85
N PRO A 232 36.33 -20.09 2.43
CA PRO A 232 37.58 -20.75 2.14
C PRO A 232 37.89 -21.62 3.34
N SER A 233 38.06 -22.93 3.13
CA SER A 233 38.35 -23.83 4.23
C SER A 233 39.53 -23.24 5.01
N ALA A 234 39.59 -23.42 6.33
CA ALA A 234 40.67 -22.85 7.16
C ALA A 234 42.08 -23.13 6.58
N ARG A 235 42.23 -24.21 5.80
CA ARG A 235 43.42 -24.55 5.00
C ARG A 235 43.78 -23.54 3.89
N SER A 236 42.79 -22.96 3.20
CA SER A 236 43.02 -21.96 2.14
C SER A 236 43.44 -20.60 2.71
N LEU A 237 43.01 -20.26 3.93
CA LEU A 237 43.46 -19.05 4.62
C LEU A 237 44.89 -19.18 5.15
N GLN A 238 45.33 -20.37 5.57
CA GLN A 238 46.72 -20.61 5.97
C GLN A 238 47.72 -20.45 4.81
N LEU A 239 47.35 -20.87 3.59
CA LEU A 239 48.21 -20.72 2.41
C LEU A 239 48.37 -19.27 1.94
N LEU A 240 47.36 -18.42 2.17
CA LEU A 240 47.46 -16.98 1.90
C LEU A 240 48.31 -16.23 2.93
N GLN A 241 48.39 -16.72 4.16
CA GLN A 241 49.26 -16.14 5.19
C GLN A 241 50.71 -16.63 5.10
N SER A 242 50.99 -17.78 4.48
CA SER A 242 52.36 -18.30 4.31
C SER A 242 53.07 -17.78 3.04
N GLY A 243 52.41 -16.96 2.21
CA GLY A 243 52.90 -16.54 0.89
C GLY A 243 53.71 -15.24 0.83
N VAL A 244 53.98 -14.57 1.95
CA VAL A 244 54.78 -13.33 1.98
C VAL A 244 56.01 -13.55 2.83
N ALA A 245 57.12 -13.96 2.20
CA ALA A 245 58.49 -13.56 2.57
C ALA A 245 59.58 -14.40 1.87
N HIS A 246 59.51 -14.67 0.57
CA HIS A 246 60.73 -15.14 -0.11
C HIS A 246 60.78 -14.68 -1.57
N GLY A 247 61.68 -13.74 -1.83
CA GLY A 247 62.30 -13.61 -3.15
C GLY A 247 62.11 -12.27 -3.83
N LEU A 248 62.96 -11.30 -3.49
CA LEU A 248 63.56 -10.39 -4.48
C LEU A 248 64.78 -9.71 -3.84
N LEU A 249 65.90 -10.42 -3.90
CA LEU A 249 67.24 -9.94 -3.56
C LEU A 249 68.23 -10.50 -4.60
N LEU A 250 68.09 -10.05 -5.85
CA LEU A 250 69.03 -10.20 -6.95
C LEU A 250 68.82 -8.97 -7.85
N GLY A 251 69.80 -8.16 -8.25
CA GLY A 251 71.24 -8.19 -8.09
C GLY A 251 71.79 -6.81 -8.48
N ARG A 252 73.08 -6.61 -8.16
CA ARG A 252 73.91 -5.45 -8.51
C ARG A 252 74.18 -5.36 -10.01
#